data_AF-A0A7S4IKM6-F1
#
_entry.id   AF-A0A7S4IKM6-F1
#
_cell.length_a   1.000
_cell.length_b   1.000
_cell.length_c   1.000
_cell.angle_alpha   90.00
_cell.angle_beta   90.00
_cell.angle_gamma   90.00
#
_symmetry.space_group_name_H-M   'P 1'
#
loop_
_entity.id
_entity.type
_entity.pdbx_description
1 polymer ?
#
loop_
_entity_poly.entity_id
_entity_poly.type
_entity_poly.pdbx_seq_one_letter_code
_entity_poly.pdbx_strand_id
1 'polypeptide(L)'
;LQPEQADLFSLALPSISTSTFQFDNEIAARIACRETKKFLNEHPEEDLRIYLVDITESNTIRELKKAAKNEEIGDSRFNIFVGDMTSLYSQHKIIADCVVNT
;
A
#
# COMPACT_ATOMS: atom_id res chain seq x y z
N LEU A 1 -24.65 -6.26 -2.49
CA LEU A 1 -23.61 -5.76 -1.56
C LEU A 1 -22.95 -6.99 -0.97
N GLN A 2 -21.71 -7.30 -1.36
CA GLN A 2 -20.97 -8.38 -0.72
C GLN A 2 -20.55 -7.89 0.68
N PRO A 3 -20.72 -8.68 1.75
CA PRO A 3 -20.72 -8.17 3.13
C PRO A 3 -19.32 -8.03 3.76
N GLU A 4 -18.23 -8.27 3.01
CA GLU A 4 -16.91 -8.54 3.59
C GLU A 4 -15.98 -7.31 3.71
N GLN A 5 -16.44 -6.11 3.35
CA GLN A 5 -15.61 -4.89 3.34
C GLN A 5 -16.02 -3.85 4.38
N ALA A 6 -16.96 -4.16 5.28
CA ALA A 6 -17.64 -3.13 6.08
C ALA A 6 -16.87 -2.67 7.34
N ASP A 7 -15.89 -3.42 7.84
CA ASP A 7 -15.33 -3.13 9.18
C ASP A 7 -13.80 -2.95 9.24
N LEU A 8 -13.08 -3.00 8.10
CA LEU A 8 -11.62 -2.85 8.08
C LEU A 8 -11.16 -1.43 7.73
N PHE A 9 -10.47 -0.78 8.67
CA PHE A 9 -9.90 0.55 8.46
C PHE A 9 -8.82 0.50 7.35
N SER A 10 -9.07 1.17 6.24
CA SER A 10 -8.21 1.07 5.05
C SER A 10 -7.43 2.36 4.79
N LEU A 11 -6.10 2.24 4.73
CA LEU A 11 -5.16 3.32 4.46
C LEU A 11 -4.59 3.20 3.05
N ALA A 12 -4.85 4.18 2.19
CA ALA A 12 -4.23 4.29 0.87
C ALA A 12 -3.09 5.32 0.89
N LEU A 13 -1.90 4.88 0.50
CA LEU A 13 -0.68 5.68 0.44
C LEU A 13 -0.21 5.74 -1.02
N PRO A 14 0.12 6.93 -1.56
CA PRO A 14 0.81 7.03 -2.83
C PRO A 14 2.24 6.52 -2.67
N SER A 15 2.90 6.27 -3.79
CA SER A 15 4.35 6.05 -3.81
C SER A 15 5.12 7.28 -3.30
N ILE A 16 5.46 7.28 -2.01
CA ILE A 16 6.06 8.43 -1.30
C ILE A 16 7.50 8.68 -1.76
N SER A 17 7.83 9.94 -2.05
CA SER A 17 9.20 10.44 -2.32
C SER A 17 9.89 9.98 -3.61
N THR A 18 9.26 9.16 -4.46
CA THR A 18 9.93 8.62 -5.66
C THR A 18 9.70 9.39 -6.96
N SER A 19 8.70 10.27 -7.02
CA SER A 19 8.45 11.11 -8.21
C SER A 19 9.24 12.43 -8.16
N THR A 20 8.80 13.41 -7.37
CA THR A 20 9.37 14.76 -7.34
C THR A 20 10.67 14.84 -6.53
N PHE A 21 10.79 14.03 -5.48
CA PHE A 21 11.95 14.04 -4.58
C PHE A 21 13.13 13.20 -5.05
N GLN A 22 12.99 12.50 -6.19
CA GLN A 22 14.01 11.65 -6.84
C GLN A 22 14.68 10.65 -5.87
N PHE A 23 13.96 10.24 -4.83
CA PHE A 23 14.48 9.25 -3.90
C PHE A 23 14.59 7.91 -4.62
N ASP A 24 15.65 7.16 -4.30
CA ASP A 24 15.92 5.88 -4.94
C ASP A 24 14.76 4.89 -4.73
N ASN A 25 14.22 4.38 -5.84
CA ASN A 25 13.05 3.51 -5.83
C ASN A 25 13.25 2.22 -5.04
N GLU A 26 14.44 1.62 -5.13
CA GLU A 26 14.76 0.36 -4.45
C GLU A 26 14.86 0.60 -2.95
N ILE A 27 15.56 1.66 -2.53
CA ILE A 27 15.70 2.01 -1.12
C ILE A 27 14.34 2.40 -0.52
N ALA A 28 13.55 3.22 -1.22
CA ALA A 28 12.20 3.59 -0.77
C ALA A 28 11.32 2.36 -0.58
N ALA A 29 11.28 1.48 -1.59
CA ALA A 29 10.49 0.26 -1.54
C ALA A 29 10.88 -0.64 -0.36
N ARG A 30 12.18 -0.85 -0.15
CA ARG A 30 12.68 -1.64 0.97
C ARG A 30 12.30 -1.04 2.32
N ILE A 31 12.46 0.28 2.51
CA ILE A 31 12.07 0.95 3.75
C ILE A 31 10.56 0.83 3.98
N ALA A 32 9.75 1.13 2.97
CA ALA A 32 8.29 1.04 3.07
C ALA A 32 7.84 -0.37 3.46
N CYS A 33 8.35 -1.40 2.80
CA CYS A 33 8.05 -2.80 3.13
C CYS A 33 8.49 -3.18 4.54
N ARG A 34 9.72 -2.82 4.95
CA ARG A 34 10.26 -3.13 6.26
C ARG A 34 9.45 -2.48 7.38
N GLU A 35 9.17 -1.18 7.28
CA GLU A 35 8.42 -0.46 8.31
C GLU A 35 6.95 -0.90 8.34
N THR A 36 6.35 -1.21 7.19
CA THR A 36 4.99 -1.78 7.15
C THR A 36 4.93 -3.14 7.82
N LYS A 37 5.90 -4.03 7.53
CA LYS A 37 6.01 -5.34 8.19
C LYS A 37 6.13 -5.19 9.70
N LYS A 38 7.02 -4.30 10.14
CA LYS A 38 7.22 -4.00 11.56
C LYS A 38 5.91 -3.53 12.21
N PHE A 39 5.23 -2.57 11.61
CA PHE A 39 3.96 -2.05 12.11
C PHE A 39 2.90 -3.14 12.23
N LEU A 40 2.72 -3.98 11.20
CA LEU A 40 1.75 -5.08 11.19
C LEU A 40 2.06 -6.15 12.24
N ASN A 41 3.35 -6.43 12.49
CA ASN A 41 3.81 -7.36 13.52
C ASN A 41 3.61 -6.80 14.94
N GLU A 42 3.78 -5.48 15.13
CA GLU A 42 3.53 -4.80 16.41
C GLU A 42 2.02 -4.70 16.72
N HIS A 43 1.17 -4.80 15.69
CA HIS A 43 -0.29 -4.64 15.78
C HIS A 43 -1.03 -5.84 15.14
N PRO A 44 -0.87 -7.07 15.67
CA PRO A 44 -1.42 -8.27 15.04
C PRO A 44 -2.96 -8.35 15.07
N GLU A 45 -3.59 -7.73 16.07
CA GLU A 45 -5.06 -7.77 16.27
C GLU A 45 -5.78 -6.59 15.58
N GLU A 46 -5.05 -5.66 14.97
CA GLU A 46 -5.67 -4.50 14.30
C GLU A 46 -6.29 -4.91 12.97
N ASP A 47 -7.57 -4.58 12.83
CA ASP A 47 -8.38 -4.85 11.64
C ASP A 47 -8.21 -3.70 10.63
N LEU A 48 -7.01 -3.61 10.06
CA LEU A 48 -6.64 -2.59 9.07
C LEU A 48 -6.12 -3.19 7.77
N ARG A 49 -6.27 -2.46 6.66
CA ARG A 49 -5.64 -2.78 5.37
C ARG A 49 -4.78 -1.61 4.90
N ILE A 50 -3.59 -1.90 4.43
CA ILE A 50 -2.66 -0.91 3.88
C ILE A 50 -2.56 -1.13 2.38
N TYR A 51 -2.87 -0.10 1.61
CA TYR A 51 -2.77 -0.08 0.15
C TYR A 51 -1.67 0.89 -0.27
N LEU A 52 -0.60 0.38 -0.87
CA LEU A 52 0.35 1.22 -1.62
C LEU A 52 -0.17 1.34 -3.05
N VAL A 53 -0.47 2.57 -3.46
CA VAL A 53 -1.15 2.88 -4.72
C VAL A 53 -0.25 3.70 -5.65
N ASP A 54 -0.25 3.34 -6.93
CA ASP A 54 0.30 4.16 -8.01
C ASP A 54 -0.62 4.06 -9.23
N ILE A 55 -0.71 5.11 -10.03
CA ILE A 55 -1.62 5.18 -11.19
C ILE A 55 -1.21 4.16 -12.26
N THR A 56 0.09 3.85 -12.34
CA THR A 56 0.65 2.97 -13.38
C THR A 56 1.61 1.95 -12.78
N GLU A 57 1.99 0.95 -13.58
CA GLU A 57 3.01 -0.03 -13.23
C GLU A 57 4.42 0.61 -13.28
N SER A 58 4.69 1.51 -12.33
CA SER A 58 5.91 2.30 -12.23
C SER A 58 7.11 1.47 -11.74
N ASN A 59 8.31 2.06 -11.85
CA ASN A 59 9.51 1.46 -11.25
C ASN A 59 9.36 1.28 -9.74
N THR A 60 8.66 2.20 -9.05
CA THR A 60 8.45 2.05 -7.61
C THR A 60 7.52 0.88 -7.30
N ILE A 61 6.44 0.68 -8.05
CA ILE A 61 5.57 -0.50 -7.87
C ILE A 61 6.34 -1.80 -8.08
N ARG A 62 7.22 -1.85 -9.09
CA ARG A 62 8.05 -3.03 -9.36
C ARG A 62 9.01 -3.32 -8.21
N GLU A 63 9.71 -2.30 -7.72
CA GLU A 63 10.61 -2.46 -6.57
C GLU A 63 9.84 -2.77 -5.28
N LEU A 64 8.64 -2.22 -5.07
CA LEU A 64 7.75 -2.57 -3.95
C LEU A 64 7.33 -4.04 -3.99
N LYS A 65 6.91 -4.55 -5.15
CA LYS A 65 6.55 -5.98 -5.30
C LYS A 65 7.75 -6.89 -5.00
N LYS A 66 8.94 -6.49 -5.48
CA LYS A 66 10.20 -7.20 -5.22
C LYS A 66 10.59 -7.15 -3.74
N ALA A 67 10.53 -5.98 -3.12
CA ALA A 67 10.82 -5.77 -1.70
C ALA A 67 9.83 -6.53 -0.80
N ALA A 68 8.53 -6.48 -1.08
CA ALA A 68 7.51 -7.20 -0.32
C ALA A 68 7.74 -8.72 -0.32
N LYS A 69 8.21 -9.26 -1.45
CA LYS A 69 8.62 -10.66 -1.57
C LYS A 69 9.90 -10.96 -0.78
N ASN A 70 10.91 -10.10 -0.88
CA ASN A 70 12.20 -10.28 -0.21
C ASN A 70 12.11 -10.13 1.32
N GLU A 71 11.29 -9.19 1.78
CA GLU A 71 11.02 -8.96 3.20
C GLU A 71 10.00 -9.94 3.77
N GLU A 72 9.47 -10.88 2.96
CA GLU A 72 8.48 -11.89 3.36
C GLU A 72 7.32 -11.28 4.16
N ILE A 73 6.67 -10.24 3.61
CA ILE A 73 5.58 -9.57 4.32
C ILE A 73 4.45 -10.53 4.62
N GLY A 74 4.04 -11.35 3.64
CA GLY A 74 3.08 -12.47 3.79
C GLY A 74 1.69 -12.12 4.34
N ASP A 75 1.50 -10.90 4.84
CA ASP A 75 0.33 -10.42 5.56
C ASP A 75 -0.70 -9.92 4.56
N SER A 76 -1.89 -10.53 4.59
CA SER A 76 -3.01 -10.22 3.69
C SER A 76 -3.54 -8.79 3.86
N ARG A 77 -3.19 -8.12 4.97
CA ARG A 77 -3.52 -6.71 5.22
C ARG A 77 -2.70 -5.77 4.34
N PHE A 78 -1.53 -6.18 3.86
CA PHE A 78 -0.69 -5.37 2.98
C PHE A 78 -0.95 -5.65 1.50
N ASN A 79 -1.28 -4.59 0.76
CA ASN A 79 -1.67 -4.68 -0.64
C ASN A 79 -0.92 -3.64 -1.48
N ILE A 80 -0.44 -4.06 -2.64
CA ILE A 80 0.12 -3.15 -3.66
C ILE A 80 -0.90 -3.09 -4.80
N PHE A 81 -1.38 -1.88 -5.09
CA PHE A 81 -2.47 -1.65 -6.03
C PHE A 81 -2.04 -0.68 -7.13
N VAL A 82 -2.43 -0.98 -8.37
CA VAL A 82 -2.16 -0.13 -9.53
C VAL A 82 -3.49 0.42 -10.04
N GLY A 83 -3.66 1.72 -9.94
CA GLY A 83 -4.85 2.44 -10.36
C GLY A 83 -4.92 3.83 -9.73
N ASP A 84 -5.88 4.63 -10.21
CA ASP A 84 -6.11 5.97 -9.69
C ASP A 84 -6.69 5.92 -8.26
N MET A 85 -5.94 6.48 -7.30
CA MET A 85 -6.30 6.54 -5.89
C MET A 85 -7.61 7.31 -5.64
N THR A 86 -7.94 8.29 -6.49
CA THR A 86 -9.20 9.05 -6.40
C THR A 86 -10.42 8.25 -6.87
N SER A 87 -10.18 7.16 -7.60
CA SER A 87 -11.20 6.31 -8.20
C SER A 87 -11.24 4.90 -7.60
N LEU A 88 -10.64 4.69 -6.41
CA LEU A 88 -10.62 3.40 -5.72
C LEU A 88 -12.03 2.82 -5.52
N TYR A 89 -12.97 3.63 -5.05
CA TYR A 89 -14.33 3.14 -4.82
C TYR A 89 -15.13 2.99 -6.12
N SER A 90 -15.11 4.00 -6.98
CA SER A 90 -15.93 4.03 -8.20
C SER A 90 -15.58 2.88 -9.15
N GLN A 91 -14.28 2.62 -9.36
CA GLN A 91 -13.79 1.64 -10.32
C GLN A 91 -13.43 0.29 -9.68
N HIS A 92 -12.95 0.26 -8.43
CA HIS A 92 -12.38 -0.95 -7.84
C HIS A 92 -13.11 -1.43 -6.58
N LYS A 93 -14.15 -0.70 -6.13
CA LYS A 93 -14.93 -1.00 -4.92
C LYS A 93 -14.07 -1.11 -3.66
N ILE A 94 -12.92 -0.43 -3.64
CA ILE A 94 -12.06 -0.31 -2.47
C ILE A 94 -12.50 0.96 -1.72
N ILE A 95 -12.93 0.81 -0.47
CA ILE A 95 -13.17 1.93 0.44
C ILE A 95 -11.85 2.18 1.16
N ALA A 96 -11.33 3.40 1.07
CA ALA A 96 -10.17 3.85 1.84
C ALA A 96 -10.65 4.92 2.82
N ASP A 97 -10.63 4.61 4.11
CA ASP A 97 -11.04 5.53 5.18
C ASP A 97 -10.06 6.69 5.34
N CYS A 98 -8.79 6.44 5.01
CA CYS A 98 -7.75 7.45 4.98
C CYS A 98 -6.97 7.40 3.66
N VAL A 99 -6.80 8.57 3.05
CA VAL A 99 -6.00 8.75 1.83
C VAL A 99 -4.88 9.73 2.17
N VAL A 100 -3.64 9.28 2.01
CA VAL A 100 -2.46 10.13 2.25
C VAL A 100 -2.11 10.87 0.96
N ASN A 101 -1.76 12.15 1.08
CA ASN A 101 -1.25 12.94 -0.02
C ASN A 101 0.22 13.29 0.24
N THR A 102 1.04 13.33 -0.79
CA THR A 102 2.50 13.58 -0.73
C THR A 102 2.90 14.66 -1.70
#